data_AF-A0A078A977-F1
#
_entry.id   AF-A0A078A977-F1
#
_cell.length_a   1.000
_cell.length_b   1.000
_cell.length_c   1.000
_cell.angle_alpha   90.00
_cell.angle_beta   90.00
_cell.angle_gamma   90.00
#
_symmetry.space_group_name_H-M   'P 1'
#
loop_
_entity.id
_entity.type
_entity.pdbx_description
1 polymer ?
#
loop_
_entity_poly.entity_id
_entity_poly.type
_entity_poly.pdbx_seq_one_letter_code
_entity_poly.pdbx_strand_id
1 'polypeptide(L)'
;MTFMSNNQKTFVINYKDIALSNAYSTNEVTLELRNQDENSRQQDKYDMVGEIRFYVPNTDLDKKEIKKQKKDQDKEKMKDEGEENNESENEEEDDDEAQKVTPAQILNEKIIKAAGIGEFAGEVIASLPDLPMVIPRGKYSFNMYQTYLKLHGKTNNQKIMFKDIQRGFLLPKTDGIHITYILHLRTPLRQGQTL
;
A
#
# COMPACT_ATOMS: atom_id res chain seq x y z
N MET A 1 18.45 8.75 0.25
CA MET A 1 18.06 8.70 -1.17
C MET A 1 18.21 10.08 -1.79
N THR A 2 18.75 10.16 -3.00
CA THR A 2 18.90 11.42 -3.76
C THR A 2 17.99 11.38 -4.97
N PHE A 3 17.17 12.41 -5.16
CA PHE A 3 16.39 12.61 -6.37
C PHE A 3 17.14 13.56 -7.31
N MET A 4 17.31 13.16 -8.56
CA MET A 4 18.02 13.94 -9.56
C MET A 4 17.09 14.27 -10.74
N SER A 5 17.20 15.49 -11.25
CA SER A 5 16.56 15.92 -12.50
C SER A 5 17.62 16.61 -13.36
N ASN A 6 17.74 16.22 -14.63
CA ASN A 6 18.77 16.73 -15.54
C ASN A 6 20.19 16.66 -14.97
N ASN A 7 20.50 15.55 -14.29
CA ASN A 7 21.78 15.30 -13.61
C ASN A 7 22.13 16.30 -12.49
N GLN A 8 21.16 17.09 -12.04
CA GLN A 8 21.26 17.96 -10.87
C GLN A 8 20.47 17.37 -9.71
N LYS A 9 21.03 17.45 -8.50
CA LYS A 9 20.36 17.04 -7.27
C LYS A 9 19.20 17.99 -6.99
N THR A 10 17.98 17.48 -7.03
CA THR A 10 16.78 18.25 -6.67
C THR A 10 16.57 18.25 -5.16
N PHE A 11 16.52 17.07 -4.54
CA PHE A 11 16.39 16.94 -3.09
C PHE A 11 16.98 15.62 -2.59
N VAL A 12 17.18 15.54 -1.28
CA VAL A 12 17.66 14.34 -0.59
C VAL A 12 16.75 14.03 0.58
N ILE A 13 16.33 12.77 0.67
CA ILE A 13 15.62 12.21 1.82
C ILE A 13 16.61 11.34 2.58
N ASN A 14 16.80 11.61 3.87
CA ASN A 14 17.58 10.70 4.71
C ASN A 14 16.74 9.45 5.00
N TYR A 15 17.34 8.27 4.86
CA TYR A 15 16.64 7.02 5.15
C TYR A 15 16.15 6.94 6.61
N LYS A 16 16.83 7.62 7.54
CA LYS A 16 16.41 7.71 8.94
C LYS A 16 15.11 8.50 9.15
N ASP A 17 14.73 9.33 8.20
CA ASP A 17 13.52 10.16 8.28
C ASP A 17 12.32 9.43 7.66
N ILE A 18 12.52 8.27 7.04
CA ILE A 18 11.44 7.47 6.47
C ILE A 18 10.84 6.61 7.59
N ALA A 19 9.56 6.81 7.86
CA ALA A 19 8.79 6.02 8.82
C ALA A 19 8.29 4.71 8.17
N LEU A 20 7.82 4.81 6.94
CA LEU A 20 7.18 3.72 6.22
C LEU A 20 7.40 3.86 4.71
N SER A 21 7.44 2.74 4.00
CA SER A 21 7.60 2.67 2.55
C SER A 21 6.73 1.55 2.00
N ASN A 22 5.90 1.84 1.00
CA ASN A 22 4.99 0.89 0.37
C ASN A 22 5.01 1.01 -1.16
N ALA A 23 4.79 -0.11 -1.86
CA ALA A 23 4.52 -0.15 -3.30
C ALA A 23 3.15 -0.81 -3.54
N TYR A 24 2.08 -0.01 -3.48
CA TYR A 24 0.70 -0.50 -3.64
C TYR A 24 0.32 -0.79 -5.09
N SER A 25 0.95 -0.10 -6.04
CA SER A 25 0.73 -0.26 -7.47
C SER A 25 2.01 -0.73 -8.14
N THR A 26 1.88 -1.16 -9.40
CA THR A 26 3.00 -1.67 -10.19
C THR A 26 4.08 -0.62 -10.47
N ASN A 27 3.71 0.66 -10.49
CA ASN A 27 4.56 1.77 -10.92
C ASN A 27 4.65 2.90 -9.88
N GLU A 28 4.28 2.69 -8.62
CA GLU A 28 4.40 3.73 -7.59
C GLU A 28 5.05 3.22 -6.30
N VAL A 29 5.88 4.08 -5.71
CA VAL A 29 6.41 3.91 -4.35
C VAL A 29 6.01 5.10 -3.51
N THR A 30 5.38 4.83 -2.38
CA THR A 30 4.93 5.83 -1.40
C THR A 30 5.83 5.77 -0.18
N LEU A 31 6.34 6.93 0.23
CA LEU A 31 7.15 7.12 1.43
C LEU A 31 6.37 7.97 2.43
N GLU A 32 6.23 7.46 3.65
CA GLU A 32 5.76 8.25 4.80
C GLU A 32 6.98 8.71 5.60
N LEU A 33 7.04 10.00 5.86
CA LEU A 33 8.13 10.62 6.61
C LEU A 33 7.78 10.72 8.09
N ARG A 34 8.80 10.59 8.96
CA ARG A 34 8.66 10.71 10.40
C ARG A 34 8.35 12.16 10.75
N ASN A 35 7.19 12.39 11.34
CA ASN A 35 6.92 13.64 12.03
C ASN A 35 7.57 13.54 13.42
N GLN A 36 8.59 14.36 13.67
CA GLN A 36 9.17 14.46 15.01
C GLN A 36 8.11 15.04 15.97
N ASP A 37 7.88 14.31 17.06
CA ASP A 37 7.08 14.66 18.24
C ASP A 37 5.63 15.10 18.04
N GLU A 38 4.70 14.13 18.02
CA GLU A 38 3.24 14.34 18.25
C GLU A 38 2.92 15.09 19.56
N ASN A 39 3.88 15.17 20.49
CA ASN A 39 3.72 15.84 21.79
C ASN A 39 4.26 17.27 21.83
N SER A 40 4.88 17.77 20.76
CA SER A 40 5.40 19.13 20.75
C SER A 40 4.31 20.11 20.31
N ARG A 41 3.91 21.05 21.19
CA ARG A 41 3.05 22.21 20.84
C ARG A 41 3.66 23.14 19.77
N GLN A 42 4.80 22.77 19.19
CA GLN A 42 5.51 23.48 18.14
C GLN A 42 5.22 22.90 16.75
N GLN A 43 4.56 21.75 16.65
CA GLN A 43 4.24 21.10 15.37
C GLN A 43 3.31 21.98 14.50
N ASP A 44 2.43 22.76 15.11
CA ASP A 44 1.51 23.68 14.42
C ASP A 44 2.18 24.95 13.85
N LYS A 45 3.49 25.13 14.04
CA LYS A 45 4.19 26.35 13.60
C LYS A 45 4.83 26.28 12.22
N TYR A 46 5.01 25.09 11.65
CA TYR A 46 5.72 24.92 10.39
C TYR A 46 5.07 23.87 9.50
N ASP A 47 5.08 24.13 8.19
CA ASP A 47 4.69 23.14 7.19
C ASP A 47 5.68 21.99 7.18
N MET A 48 5.17 20.76 7.09
CA MET A 48 5.96 19.55 7.01
C MET A 48 5.45 18.62 5.91
N VAL A 49 6.38 17.95 5.25
CA VAL A 49 6.07 16.93 4.26
C VAL A 49 5.80 15.61 4.99
N GLY A 50 4.56 15.15 4.98
CA GLY A 50 4.17 13.88 5.61
C GLY A 50 4.33 12.66 4.69
N GLU A 51 3.97 12.81 3.42
CA GLU A 51 4.01 11.72 2.43
C GLU A 51 4.62 12.22 1.12
N ILE A 52 5.41 11.37 0.47
CA ILE A 52 5.92 11.59 -0.89
C ILE A 52 5.64 10.34 -1.70
N ARG A 53 5.05 10.50 -2.90
CA ARG A 53 4.85 9.42 -3.85
C ARG A 53 5.70 9.62 -5.10
N PHE A 54 6.40 8.56 -5.50
CA PHE A 54 7.19 8.50 -6.71
C PHE A 54 6.57 7.58 -7.73
N TYR A 55 6.51 8.03 -8.99
CA TYR A 55 6.31 7.16 -10.12
C TYR A 55 7.62 6.41 -10.45
N VAL A 56 7.51 5.11 -10.62
CA VAL A 56 8.61 4.20 -11.00
C VAL A 56 8.24 3.57 -12.34
N PRO A 57 8.91 3.97 -13.44
CA PRO A 57 8.64 3.41 -14.75
C PRO A 57 8.81 1.90 -14.79
N ASN A 58 7.90 1.21 -15.49
CA ASN A 58 7.96 -0.24 -15.69
C ASN A 58 7.92 -0.56 -17.18
N THR A 59 9.11 -0.69 -17.77
CA THR A 59 9.29 -0.88 -19.21
C THR A 59 8.56 -2.09 -19.79
N ASP A 60 8.30 -3.13 -18.99
CA ASP A 60 7.61 -4.33 -19.44
C ASP A 60 6.10 -4.14 -19.48
N LEU A 61 5.53 -3.38 -18.52
CA LEU A 61 4.13 -3.00 -18.53
C LEU A 61 3.86 -1.93 -19.59
N ASP A 62 4.73 -0.93 -19.71
CA ASP A 62 4.59 0.13 -20.72
C ASP A 62 4.52 -0.47 -22.14
N LYS A 63 5.32 -1.50 -22.43
CA LYS A 63 5.26 -2.24 -23.71
C LYS A 63 3.96 -3.03 -23.89
N LYS A 64 3.40 -3.60 -22.83
CA LYS A 64 2.12 -4.33 -22.88
C LYS A 64 0.95 -3.37 -23.12
N GLU A 65 0.92 -2.22 -22.45
CA GLU A 65 -0.11 -1.19 -22.65
C GLU A 65 -0.08 -0.62 -24.06
N ILE A 66 1.10 -0.32 -24.60
CA ILE A 66 1.26 0.14 -25.99
C ILE A 66 0.73 -0.91 -26.99
N LYS A 67 0.95 -2.20 -26.74
CA LYS A 67 0.42 -3.28 -27.60
C LYS A 67 -1.10 -3.40 -27.51
N LYS A 68 -1.67 -3.23 -26.31
CA LYS A 68 -3.13 -3.28 -26.09
C LYS A 68 -3.82 -2.11 -26.79
N GLN A 69 -3.30 -0.89 -26.62
CA GLN A 69 -3.82 0.32 -27.28
C GLN A 69 -3.77 0.22 -28.81
N LYS A 70 -2.72 -0.39 -29.39
CA LYS A 70 -2.65 -0.65 -30.83
C LYS A 70 -3.72 -1.64 -31.29
N LYS A 71 -3.92 -2.75 -30.56
CA LYS A 71 -4.98 -3.72 -30.84
C LYS A 71 -6.38 -3.09 -30.76
N ASP A 72 -6.61 -2.23 -29.77
CA ASP A 72 -7.91 -1.56 -29.60
C ASP A 72 -8.16 -0.55 -30.74
N GLN A 73 -7.14 0.21 -31.16
CA GLN A 73 -7.22 1.11 -32.32
C GLN A 73 -7.45 0.36 -33.64
N ASP A 74 -6.81 -0.80 -33.83
CA ASP A 74 -7.01 -1.62 -35.03
C ASP A 74 -8.43 -2.24 -35.05
N LYS A 75 -8.97 -2.64 -33.88
CA LYS A 75 -10.37 -3.10 -33.73
C LYS A 75 -11.39 -1.98 -33.99
N GLU A 76 -11.12 -0.74 -33.56
CA GLU A 76 -11.99 0.41 -33.86
C GLU A 76 -12.00 0.74 -35.36
N LYS A 77 -10.85 0.67 -36.04
CA LYS A 77 -10.78 0.86 -37.50
C LYS A 77 -11.52 -0.21 -38.29
N MET A 78 -11.40 -1.48 -37.88
CA MET A 78 -12.12 -2.59 -38.53
C MET A 78 -13.64 -2.49 -38.35
N LYS A 79 -14.13 -1.89 -37.25
CA LYS A 79 -15.57 -1.62 -37.06
C LYS A 79 -16.11 -0.48 -37.94
N ASP A 80 -15.28 0.50 -38.29
CA ASP A 80 -15.67 1.64 -39.15
C ASP A 80 -15.68 1.27 -40.64
N GLU A 81 -14.93 0.23 -41.05
CA GLU A 81 -14.88 -0.27 -42.43
C GLU A 81 -15.90 -1.39 -42.74
N GLY A 82 -16.75 -1.78 -41.78
CA GLY A 82 -17.91 -2.64 -42.02
C GLY A 82 -17.62 -4.13 -42.25
N GLU A 83 -16.42 -4.62 -41.92
CA GLU A 83 -16.11 -6.06 -41.96
C GLU A 83 -16.41 -6.72 -40.60
N GLU A 84 -17.62 -7.27 -40.47
CA GLU A 84 -17.95 -8.19 -39.36
C GLU A 84 -17.33 -9.56 -39.60
N ASN A 85 -16.09 -9.77 -39.14
CA ASN A 85 -15.58 -11.12 -38.94
C ASN A 85 -15.88 -11.59 -37.51
N ASN A 86 -16.82 -12.53 -37.40
CA ASN A 86 -17.07 -13.35 -36.22
C ASN A 86 -15.94 -14.41 -36.09
N GLU A 87 -14.74 -13.98 -35.75
CA GLU A 87 -13.75 -14.89 -35.16
C GLU A 87 -13.78 -14.73 -33.65
N SER A 88 -14.49 -15.68 -33.04
CA SER A 88 -14.40 -16.05 -31.63
C SER A 88 -12.95 -16.44 -31.31
N GLU A 89 -12.09 -15.46 -31.08
CA GLU A 89 -10.81 -15.71 -30.43
C GLU A 89 -11.09 -15.92 -28.94
N ASN A 90 -11.01 -17.18 -28.52
CA ASN A 90 -10.89 -17.57 -27.13
C ASN A 90 -9.85 -16.66 -26.46
N GLU A 91 -10.35 -15.79 -25.59
CA GLU A 91 -9.54 -15.10 -24.59
C GLU A 91 -9.04 -16.18 -23.63
N GLU A 92 -7.88 -16.76 -23.95
CA GLU A 92 -6.95 -17.16 -22.89
C GLU A 92 -6.56 -15.85 -22.20
N GLU A 93 -7.42 -15.43 -21.26
CA GLU A 93 -7.01 -14.69 -20.08
C GLU A 93 -5.94 -15.55 -19.42
N ASP A 94 -4.69 -15.36 -19.85
CA ASP A 94 -3.51 -15.78 -19.12
C ASP A 94 -3.56 -15.05 -17.78
N ASP A 95 -4.25 -15.69 -16.84
CA ASP A 95 -4.37 -15.45 -15.42
C ASP A 95 -3.03 -15.71 -14.69
N ASP A 96 -1.92 -15.35 -15.36
CA ASP A 96 -0.57 -15.31 -14.83
C ASP A 96 -0.27 -13.92 -14.22
N GLU A 97 -1.24 -13.39 -13.44
CA GLU A 97 -1.00 -12.32 -12.45
C GLU A 97 -0.15 -12.82 -11.25
N ALA A 98 0.37 -14.04 -11.32
CA ALA A 98 1.36 -14.56 -10.39
C ALA A 98 2.74 -13.90 -10.61
N GLN A 99 2.98 -12.81 -9.87
CA GLN A 99 4.28 -12.46 -9.29
C GLN A 99 5.46 -12.14 -10.25
N LYS A 100 5.28 -11.24 -11.22
CA LYS A 100 6.45 -10.48 -11.69
C LYS A 100 6.75 -9.36 -10.70
N VAL A 101 7.82 -9.53 -9.92
CA VAL A 101 8.32 -8.49 -9.01
C VAL A 101 8.58 -7.21 -9.81
N THR A 102 7.84 -6.14 -9.52
CA THR A 102 7.92 -4.90 -10.30
C THR A 102 9.12 -4.05 -9.90
N PRO A 103 9.60 -3.13 -10.77
CA PRO A 103 10.64 -2.17 -10.39
C PRO A 103 10.27 -1.35 -9.14
N ALA A 104 8.99 -1.01 -8.97
CA ALA A 104 8.47 -0.33 -7.79
C ALA A 104 8.65 -1.20 -6.52
N GLN A 105 8.33 -2.50 -6.59
CA GLN A 105 8.51 -3.43 -5.49
C GLN A 105 10.00 -3.59 -5.11
N ILE A 106 10.89 -3.72 -6.10
CA ILE A 106 12.34 -3.81 -5.88
C ILE A 106 12.87 -2.53 -5.21
N LEU A 107 12.42 -1.35 -5.67
CA LEU A 107 12.81 -0.08 -5.07
C LEU A 107 12.32 0.01 -3.62
N ASN A 108 11.06 -0.37 -3.38
CA ASN A 108 10.47 -0.38 -2.04
C ASN A 108 11.27 -1.26 -1.06
N GLU A 109 11.63 -2.48 -1.45
CA GLU A 109 12.46 -3.38 -0.63
C GLU A 109 13.83 -2.78 -0.31
N LYS A 110 14.48 -2.15 -1.29
CA LYS A 110 15.77 -1.46 -1.09
C LYS A 110 15.62 -0.31 -0.09
N ILE A 111 14.54 0.46 -0.15
CA ILE A 111 14.26 1.56 0.77
C ILE A 111 13.99 1.02 2.18
N ILE A 112 13.15 -0.01 2.31
CA ILE A 112 12.85 -0.66 3.61
C ILE A 112 14.13 -1.15 4.28
N LYS A 113 15.02 -1.79 3.50
CA LYS A 113 16.31 -2.28 3.99
C LYS A 113 17.24 -1.13 4.39
N ALA A 114 17.40 -0.12 3.54
CA ALA A 114 18.29 1.02 3.81
C ALA A 114 17.79 1.90 4.97
N ALA A 115 16.48 1.98 5.19
CA ALA A 115 15.86 2.72 6.29
C ALA A 115 15.74 1.90 7.59
N GLY A 116 16.07 0.61 7.57
CA GLY A 116 15.93 -0.27 8.73
C GLY A 116 14.49 -0.42 9.21
N ILE A 117 13.50 -0.20 8.34
CA ILE A 117 12.06 -0.24 8.70
C ILE A 117 11.64 -1.67 9.10
N GLY A 118 12.31 -2.69 8.54
CA GLY A 118 12.03 -4.11 8.81
C GLY A 118 12.79 -4.73 9.99
N GLU A 119 13.97 -4.22 10.37
CA GLU A 119 14.83 -4.86 11.37
C GLU A 119 14.31 -4.73 12.81
N PHE A 120 13.47 -3.74 13.09
CA PHE A 120 12.86 -3.54 14.42
C PHE A 120 11.55 -4.30 14.62
N ALA A 121 11.18 -5.19 13.70
CA ALA A 121 9.86 -5.81 13.77
C ALA A 121 9.73 -6.72 15.01
N GLY A 122 10.81 -7.33 15.48
CA GLY A 122 10.76 -8.33 16.54
C GLY A 122 10.13 -9.65 16.05
N GLU A 123 10.12 -10.65 16.92
CA GLU A 123 9.46 -11.93 16.65
C GLU A 123 7.94 -11.79 16.75
N VAL A 124 7.21 -12.48 15.85
CA VAL A 124 5.75 -12.55 15.93
C VAL A 124 5.38 -13.44 17.11
N ILE A 125 4.66 -12.87 18.08
CA ILE A 125 4.23 -13.57 19.28
C ILE A 125 2.97 -14.40 18.99
N ALA A 126 2.06 -13.86 18.19
CA ALA A 126 0.81 -14.52 17.81
C ALA A 126 0.27 -13.97 16.50
N SER A 127 -0.41 -14.84 15.74
CA SER A 127 -1.06 -14.50 14.48
C SER A 127 -2.51 -14.97 14.46
N LEU A 128 -3.40 -14.10 14.01
CA LEU A 128 -4.81 -14.41 13.75
C LEU A 128 -5.06 -14.16 12.26
N PRO A 129 -5.03 -15.21 11.42
CA PRO A 129 -5.27 -15.06 9.99
C PRO A 129 -6.76 -14.86 9.68
N ASP A 130 -7.04 -14.27 8.52
CA ASP A 130 -8.37 -14.24 7.88
C ASP A 130 -9.51 -13.68 8.74
N LEU A 131 -9.21 -12.68 9.58
CA LEU A 131 -10.22 -11.98 10.37
C LEU A 131 -11.11 -11.10 9.49
N PRO A 132 -12.44 -11.32 9.47
CA PRO A 132 -13.37 -10.45 8.78
C PRO A 132 -13.54 -9.15 9.56
N MET A 133 -13.12 -8.03 8.96
CA MET A 133 -13.30 -6.69 9.52
C MET A 133 -14.44 -5.95 8.83
N VAL A 134 -15.22 -5.24 9.64
CA VAL A 134 -16.25 -4.32 9.16
C VAL A 134 -15.62 -2.98 8.78
N ILE A 135 -14.63 -2.50 9.56
CA ILE A 135 -13.95 -1.21 9.38
C ILE A 135 -12.46 -1.32 9.72
N PRO A 136 -11.54 -1.06 8.79
CA PRO A 136 -11.76 -1.03 7.33
C PRO A 136 -12.39 -2.32 6.82
N ARG A 137 -13.34 -2.23 5.87
CA ARG A 137 -14.02 -3.41 5.34
C ARG A 137 -13.01 -4.30 4.61
N GLY A 138 -12.94 -5.58 4.98
CA GLY A 138 -12.07 -6.55 4.30
C GLY A 138 -11.70 -7.74 5.17
N LYS A 139 -10.90 -8.65 4.62
CA LYS A 139 -10.24 -9.72 5.37
C LYS A 139 -8.82 -9.30 5.68
N TYR A 140 -8.42 -9.48 6.94
CA TYR A 140 -7.10 -9.09 7.42
C TYR A 140 -6.49 -10.16 8.31
N SER A 141 -5.17 -10.24 8.31
CA SER A 141 -4.40 -11.03 9.26
C SER A 141 -3.80 -10.10 10.31
N PHE A 142 -4.00 -10.43 11.59
CA PHE A 142 -3.40 -9.70 12.70
C PHE A 142 -2.12 -10.42 13.13
N ASN A 143 -0.99 -9.74 13.04
CA ASN A 143 0.29 -10.24 13.56
C ASN A 143 0.70 -9.40 14.76
N MET A 144 0.77 -10.02 15.94
CA MET A 144 1.10 -9.35 17.20
C MET A 144 2.59 -9.50 17.49
N TYR A 145 3.21 -8.39 17.84
CA TYR A 145 4.61 -8.28 18.27
C TYR A 145 4.66 -7.71 19.68
N GLN A 146 5.85 -7.56 20.27
CA GLN A 146 5.99 -7.13 21.66
C GLN A 146 5.33 -5.77 21.98
N THR A 147 5.36 -4.80 21.06
CA THR A 147 4.93 -3.42 21.33
C THR A 147 3.86 -2.90 20.38
N TYR A 148 3.49 -3.68 19.37
CA TYR A 148 2.55 -3.28 18.32
C TYR A 148 1.91 -4.51 17.67
N LEU A 149 0.81 -4.30 16.96
CA LEU A 149 0.25 -5.27 16.04
C LEU A 149 0.34 -4.73 14.60
N LYS A 150 0.54 -5.64 13.64
CA LYS A 150 0.39 -5.37 12.21
C LYS A 150 -0.94 -5.94 11.73
N LEU A 151 -1.70 -5.09 11.08
CA LEU A 151 -2.90 -5.41 10.35
C LEU A 151 -2.52 -5.58 8.87
N HIS A 152 -2.54 -6.81 8.37
CA HIS A 152 -2.15 -7.14 6.99
C HIS A 152 -3.39 -7.50 6.18
N GLY A 153 -3.72 -6.70 5.17
CA GLY A 153 -4.81 -6.96 4.23
C GLY A 153 -4.31 -7.03 2.79
N LYS A 154 -5.20 -7.36 1.85
CA LYS A 154 -4.85 -7.45 0.42
C LYS A 154 -4.26 -6.14 -0.12
N THR A 155 -4.84 -5.00 0.27
CA THR A 155 -4.50 -3.68 -0.27
C THR A 155 -3.80 -2.81 0.76
N ASN A 156 -4.09 -2.99 2.05
CA ASN A 156 -3.65 -2.08 3.10
C ASN A 156 -2.94 -2.84 4.22
N ASN A 157 -1.75 -2.36 4.56
CA ASN A 157 -0.96 -2.82 5.69
C ASN A 157 -0.85 -1.67 6.69
N GLN A 158 -1.26 -1.90 7.93
CA GLN A 158 -1.20 -0.88 8.97
C GLN A 158 -0.48 -1.41 10.21
N LYS A 159 0.27 -0.53 10.87
CA LYS A 159 0.95 -0.82 12.12
C LYS A 159 0.27 -0.04 13.23
N ILE A 160 -0.25 -0.75 14.23
CA ILE A 160 -0.95 -0.15 15.37
C ILE A 160 -0.11 -0.41 16.61
N MET A 161 0.44 0.65 17.20
CA MET A 161 1.18 0.52 18.45
C MET A 161 0.20 0.22 19.60
N PHE A 162 0.55 -0.68 20.52
CA PHE A 162 -0.35 -0.99 21.63
C PHE A 162 -0.63 0.22 22.53
N LYS A 163 0.32 1.15 22.64
CA LYS A 163 0.16 2.44 23.34
C LYS A 163 -0.96 3.32 22.75
N ASP A 164 -1.34 3.09 21.49
CA ASP A 164 -2.38 3.85 20.82
C ASP A 164 -3.76 3.19 20.99
N ILE A 165 -3.85 1.96 21.49
CA ILE A 165 -5.13 1.34 21.84
C ILE A 165 -5.57 1.89 23.20
N GLN A 166 -6.61 2.71 23.23
CA GLN A 166 -7.10 3.27 24.49
C GLN A 166 -8.10 2.35 25.17
N ARG A 167 -8.95 1.65 24.40
CA ARG A 167 -10.00 0.75 24.92
C ARG A 167 -10.26 -0.39 23.96
N GLY A 168 -10.59 -1.56 24.52
CA GLY A 168 -11.09 -2.72 23.78
C GLY A 168 -12.47 -3.10 24.31
N PHE A 169 -13.42 -3.35 23.42
CA PHE A 169 -14.75 -3.82 23.77
C PHE A 169 -15.01 -5.16 23.10
N LEU A 170 -15.58 -6.10 23.85
CA LEU A 170 -16.06 -7.36 23.34
C LEU A 170 -17.59 -7.37 23.49
N LEU A 171 -18.30 -7.29 22.37
CA LEU A 171 -19.75 -7.10 22.36
C LEU A 171 -20.42 -8.22 21.57
N PRO A 172 -21.43 -8.91 22.11
CA PRO A 172 -22.25 -9.82 21.33
C PRO A 172 -23.01 -9.02 20.26
N LYS A 173 -23.09 -9.57 19.04
CA LYS A 173 -23.98 -9.04 18.02
C LYS A 173 -25.43 -9.39 18.35
N THR A 174 -26.35 -8.62 17.77
CA THR A 174 -27.80 -8.86 17.89
C THR A 174 -28.25 -10.17 17.26
N ASP A 175 -27.40 -10.82 16.46
CA ASP A 175 -27.68 -12.14 15.88
C ASP A 175 -27.52 -13.30 16.89
N GLY A 176 -26.97 -13.04 18.08
CA GLY A 176 -26.79 -14.05 19.14
C GLY A 176 -25.72 -15.10 18.86
N ILE A 177 -25.00 -15.01 17.74
CA ILE A 177 -24.00 -16.00 17.32
C ILE A 177 -22.61 -15.37 17.28
N HIS A 178 -22.50 -14.15 16.80
CA HIS A 178 -21.21 -13.50 16.60
C HIS A 178 -20.85 -12.59 17.78
N ILE A 179 -19.55 -12.51 18.06
CA ILE A 179 -18.99 -11.53 18.99
C ILE A 179 -18.14 -10.56 18.17
N THR A 180 -18.37 -9.27 18.36
CA THR A 180 -17.59 -8.20 17.75
C THR A 180 -16.56 -7.70 18.74
N TYR A 181 -15.31 -7.59 18.28
CA TYR A 181 -14.25 -6.92 19.02
C TYR A 181 -14.00 -5.53 18.44
N ILE A 182 -14.07 -4.50 19.27
CA ILE A 182 -13.90 -3.10 18.87
C ILE A 182 -12.67 -2.55 19.57
N LEU A 183 -11.74 -2.01 18.77
CA LEU A 183 -10.55 -1.32 19.26
C LEU A 183 -10.73 0.19 19.09
N HIS A 184 -10.73 0.91 20.21
CA HIS A 184 -10.67 2.37 20.20
C HIS A 184 -9.21 2.81 20.15
N LEU A 185 -8.83 3.49 19.07
CA LEU A 185 -7.49 3.99 18.86
C LEU A 185 -7.41 5.49 19.17
N ARG A 186 -6.34 5.90 19.85
CA ARG A 186 -6.00 7.30 20.10
C ARG A 186 -5.78 8.05 18.79
N THR A 187 -5.01 7.44 17.90
CA THR A 187 -4.73 7.97 16.57
C THR A 187 -5.58 7.21 15.56
N PRO A 188 -6.41 7.90 14.75
CA PRO A 188 -7.26 7.23 13.78
C PRO A 188 -6.43 6.56 12.68
N LEU A 189 -6.95 5.47 12.12
CA LEU A 189 -6.33 4.81 10.98
C LEU A 189 -6.62 5.59 9.72
N ARG A 190 -5.58 5.99 8.99
CA ARG A 190 -5.74 6.60 7.67
C ARG A 190 -6.06 5.52 6.64
N GLN A 191 -7.10 5.75 5.86
CA GLN A 191 -7.45 4.92 4.72
C GLN A 191 -7.74 5.83 3.53
N GLY A 192 -6.78 5.93 2.61
CA GLY A 192 -6.90 6.81 1.44
C GLY A 192 -7.13 8.27 1.82
N GLN A 193 -8.11 8.92 1.17
CA GLN A 193 -8.47 10.34 1.37
C GLN A 193 -9.25 10.63 2.67
N THR A 194 -9.47 9.65 3.54
CA THR A 194 -10.19 9.90 4.79
C THR A 194 -9.25 10.63 5.76
N LEU A 195 -9.55 11.92 6.01
CA LEU A 195 -8.80 12.82 6.89
C LEU A 195 -8.66 12.30 8.31
#